data_AF-A0A0W8JAI5-F1
#
_entry.id   AF-A0A0W8JAI5-F1
#
_cell.length_a   1.000
_cell.length_b   1.000
_cell.length_c   1.000
_cell.angle_alpha   90.00
_cell.angle_beta   90.00
_cell.angle_gamma   90.00
#
_symmetry.space_group_name_H-M   'P 1'
#
loop_
_entity.id
_entity.type
_entity.pdbx_description
1 polymer ?
#
loop_
_entity_poly.entity_id
_entity_poly.type
_entity_poly.pdbx_seq_one_letter_code
_entity_poly.pdbx_strand_id
1 'polypeptide(L)' 'MKNKIKELEYIADEAELAMLALSSMLLMDCKGVAVLQKKMHEISQKAHQLIAQETCQGKKAVFNAELNTEEYQSV' A
#
# COMPACT_ATOMS: atom_id res chain seq x y z
N MET A 1 -9.24 12.80 -13.63
CA MET A 1 -8.62 11.53 -13.19
C MET A 1 -7.14 11.39 -13.57
N LYS A 2 -6.68 11.85 -14.76
CA LYS A 2 -5.25 11.77 -15.17
C LYS A 2 -4.22 12.48 -14.28
N ASN A 3 -4.61 13.51 -13.52
CA ASN A 3 -3.67 14.27 -12.69
C ASN A 3 -3.18 13.50 -11.46
N LYS A 4 -4.05 12.69 -10.83
CA LYS A 4 -3.69 11.96 -9.60
C LYS A 4 -2.68 10.84 -9.85
N ILE A 5 -2.73 10.20 -11.02
CA ILE A 5 -1.75 9.17 -11.40
C ILE A 5 -0.36 9.81 -11.60
N LYS A 6 -0.31 10.97 -12.27
CA LYS A 6 0.95 11.71 -12.46
C LYS A 6 1.54 12.24 -11.15
N GLU A 7 0.70 12.65 -10.20
CA GLU A 7 1.17 13.02 -8.86
C GLU A 7 1.75 11.81 -8.11
N LEU A 8 1.14 10.64 -8.24
CA LEU A 8 1.66 9.41 -7.61
C LEU A 8 2.98 8.96 -8.27
N GLU A 9 3.11 9.07 -9.60
CA GLU A 9 4.36 8.81 -10.32
C GLU A 9 5.45 9.79 -9.87
N TYR A 10 5.13 11.08 -9.77
CA TYR A 10 6.06 12.10 -9.27
C TYR A 10 6.53 11.84 -7.84
N ILE A 11 5.63 11.45 -6.94
CA ILE A 11 5.96 11.09 -5.55
C ILE A 11 6.86 9.84 -5.50
N ALA A 12 6.62 8.86 -6.38
CA ALA A 12 7.45 7.65 -6.47
C ALA A 12 8.87 7.98 -6.93
N ASP A 13 9.01 8.83 -7.96
CA ASP A 13 10.31 9.27 -8.49
C ASP A 13 11.10 10.07 -7.43
N GLU A 14 10.45 10.98 -6.70
CA GLU A 14 11.11 11.72 -5.61
C GLU A 14 11.53 10.80 -4.45
N ALA A 15 10.73 9.78 -4.12
CA ALA A 15 11.08 8.81 -3.09
C ALA A 15 12.28 7.94 -3.49
N GLU A 16 12.39 7.56 -4.77
CA GLU A 16 13.53 6.83 -5.31
C GLU A 16 14.82 7.66 -5.25
N LEU A 17 14.74 8.93 -5.66
CA LEU A 17 15.86 9.88 -5.57
C LEU A 17 16.31 10.09 -4.11
N ALA A 18 15.37 10.24 -3.18
CA ALA A 18 15.66 10.38 -1.76
C ALA A 18 16.34 9.11 -1.20
N MET A 19 15.90 7.92 -1.61
CA MET A 19 16.54 6.65 -1.22
C MET A 19 17.96 6.52 -1.75
N LEU A 20 18.22 6.93 -2.99
CA LEU A 20 19.56 6.89 -3.58
C LEU A 20 20.50 7.86 -2.83
N ALA A 21 20.05 9.08 -2.54
CA ALA A 21 20.80 10.05 -1.76
C ALA A 21 21.08 9.56 -0.33
N LEU A 22 20.07 9.00 0.34
CA LEU A 22 20.21 8.40 1.67
C LEU A 22 21.17 7.22 1.66
N SER A 23 21.08 6.33 0.67
CA SER A 23 21.97 5.16 0.55
C SER A 23 23.41 5.59 0.27
N SER A 24 23.62 6.64 -0.53
CA SER A 24 24.93 7.25 -0.79
C SER A 24 25.52 7.92 0.46
N MET A 25 24.70 8.60 1.26
CA MET A 25 25.11 9.19 2.54
C MET A 25 25.34 8.13 3.64
N LEU A 26 24.61 7.01 3.61
CA LEU A 26 24.69 5.93 4.60
C LEU A 26 25.81 4.92 4.34
N LEU A 27 26.40 4.90 3.14
CA LEU A 27 27.69 4.24 2.88
C LEU A 27 28.83 4.81 3.76
N MET A 28 28.60 5.94 4.42
CA MET A 28 29.51 6.51 5.43
C MET A 28 29.23 6.09 6.88
N ASP A 29 28.06 5.52 7.26
CA ASP A 29 27.81 5.14 8.67
C ASP A 29 26.73 4.03 8.88
N CYS A 30 27.20 2.83 9.25
CA CYS A 30 26.46 1.56 9.31
C CYS A 30 25.27 1.44 10.28
N LYS A 31 24.89 2.49 11.05
CA LYS A 31 23.80 2.40 12.06
C LYS A 31 22.41 2.78 11.53
N GLY A 32 22.34 3.67 10.53
CA GLY A 32 21.05 4.14 9.99
C GLY A 32 20.31 3.07 9.16
N VAL A 33 21.07 2.22 8.46
CA VAL A 33 20.54 1.18 7.57
C VAL A 33 19.70 0.13 8.31
N ALA A 34 20.14 -0.32 9.49
CA ALA A 34 19.40 -1.33 10.26
C ALA A 34 18.04 -0.79 10.77
N VAL A 35 17.99 0.49 11.16
CA VAL A 35 16.74 1.13 11.61
C VAL A 35 15.78 1.32 10.44
N LEU A 36 16.31 1.73 9.28
CA LEU A 36 15.52 1.88 8.05
C LEU A 36 14.95 0.54 7.57
N GLN A 37 15.77 -0.51 7.52
CA GLN A 37 15.35 -1.87 7.15
C GLN A 37 14.24 -2.38 8.08
N LYS A 38 14.38 -2.18 9.40
CA LYS A 38 13.34 -2.53 10.38
C LYS A 38 12.04 -1.78 10.12
N LYS A 39 12.11 -0.46 9.89
CA LYS A 39 10.93 0.37 9.63
C LYS A 39 10.22 -0.01 8.33
N MET A 40 10.97 -0.30 7.28
CA MET A 40 10.40 -0.79 6.02
C MET A 40 9.68 -2.13 6.20
N HIS A 41 10.25 -3.05 7.00
CA HIS A 41 9.60 -4.32 7.29
C HIS A 41 8.26 -4.14 8.04
N GLU A 42 8.24 -3.26 9.05
CA GLU A 42 7.02 -2.92 9.79
C GLU A 42 5.93 -2.32 8.87
N ILE A 43 6.31 -1.43 7.94
CA ILE A 43 5.39 -0.84 6.95
C ILE A 43 4.83 -1.92 6.01
N SER A 44 5.70 -2.80 5.49
CA SER A 44 5.28 -3.89 4.61
C SER A 44 4.27 -4.81 5.29
N GLN A 45 4.49 -5.20 6.55
CA GLN A 45 3.54 -6.01 7.30
C GLN A 45 2.18 -5.32 7.45
N LYS A 46 2.18 -4.02 7.77
CA LYS A 46 0.95 -3.24 7.92
C LYS A 46 0.20 -3.10 6.59
N ALA A 47 0.91 -2.93 5.48
CA ALA A 47 0.32 -2.91 4.14
C ALA A 47 -0.37 -4.25 3.82
N HIS A 48 0.28 -5.38 4.09
CA HIS A 48 -0.32 -6.70 3.88
C HIS A 48 -1.58 -6.91 4.74
N GLN A 49 -1.56 -6.44 6.00
CA GLN A 49 -2.75 -6.50 6.87
C GLN A 49 -3.91 -5.67 6.32
N LEU A 50 -3.65 -4.45 5.85
CA LEU A 50 -4.67 -3.59 5.25
C LEU A 50 -5.23 -4.19 3.96
N ILE A 51 -4.36 -4.72 3.09
CA ILE A 51 -4.78 -5.42 1.86
C ILE A 51 -5.67 -6.62 2.20
N ALA A 52 -5.29 -7.43 3.19
CA ALA A 52 -6.09 -8.57 3.61
C ALA A 52 -7.44 -8.14 4.20
N GLN A 53 -7.46 -7.05 4.98
CA GLN A 53 -8.69 -6.48 5.54
C GLN A 53 -9.64 -5.99 4.44
N GLU A 54 -9.14 -5.18 3.50
CA GLU A 54 -9.92 -4.67 2.37
C GLU A 54 -10.41 -5.80 1.46
N THR A 55 -9.58 -6.83 1.22
CA THR A 55 -9.96 -8.01 0.42
C THR A 55 -11.08 -8.81 1.12
N CYS A 56 -11.02 -8.98 2.43
CA CYS A 56 -12.07 -9.66 3.20
C CYS A 56 -13.36 -8.82 3.30
N GLN A 57 -13.25 -7.50 3.42
CA GLN A 57 -14.40 -6.60 3.40
C GLN A 57 -15.06 -6.55 2.01
N GLY A 58 -14.27 -6.52 0.94
CA GLY A 58 -14.75 -6.62 -0.43
C GLY A 58 -15.51 -7.93 -0.69
N LYS A 59 -15.01 -9.06 -0.19
CA LYS A 59 -15.72 -10.35 -0.27
C LYS A 59 -17.05 -10.36 0.48
N LYS A 60 -17.13 -9.72 1.66
CA LYS A 60 -18.40 -9.57 2.40
C LYS A 60 -19.39 -8.65 1.68
N ALA A 61 -18.92 -7.59 1.03
CA ALA A 61 -19.75 -6.68 0.26
C ALA A 61 -20.31 -7.34 -1.01
N VAL A 62 -19.51 -8.15 -1.71
CA VAL A 62 -19.96 -8.96 -2.86
C VAL A 62 -21.00 -9.99 -2.42
N PHE A 63 -20.75 -10.72 -1.33
CA PHE A 63 -21.70 -11.70 -0.81
C PHE A 63 -23.04 -11.08 -0.37
N ASN A 64 -23.01 -9.90 0.27
CA ASN A 64 -24.22 -9.15 0.62
C ASN A 64 -24.93 -8.53 -0.60
N ALA A 65 -24.19 -8.19 -1.66
CA ALA A 65 -24.79 -7.71 -2.89
C ALA A 65 -25.51 -8.86 -3.62
N GLU A 66 -24.91 -10.04 -3.70
CA GLU A 66 -25.48 -11.24 -4.31
C GLU A 66 -26.78 -11.67 -3.61
N LEU A 67 -26.80 -11.72 -2.27
CA LEU A 67 -28.01 -12.01 -1.46
C LEU A 67 -29.17 -11.03 -1.69
N ASN A 68 -28.90 -9.73 -1.86
CA ASN A 68 -29.94 -8.72 -2.08
C ASN A 68 -30.50 -8.74 -3.52
N THR A 69 -29.75 -9.26 -4.49
CA THR A 69 -30.22 -9.44 -5.87
C THR A 69 -31.20 -10.61 -6.02
N GLU A 70 -31.09 -11.66 -5.20
CA GLU A 70 -31.99 -12.81 -5.24
C GLU A 70 -33.37 -12.51 -4.60
N GLU A 71 -33.44 -11.64 -3.60
CA GLU A 71 -34.72 -11.22 -2.98
C GLU A 71 -35.60 -10.35 -3.90
N TYR A 72 -35.01 -9.65 -4.89
CA TYR A 72 -35.76 -8.80 -5.82
C TYR A 72 -36.30 -9.53 -7.06
N GLN A 73 -35.92 -10.79 -7.29
CA GLN A 73 -36.42 -11.60 -8.41
C GLN A 73 -37.58 -12.54 -8.02
N SER A 74 -38.05 -12.50 -6.77
CA SER A 74 -39.15 -13.33 -6.25
C SER A 74 -40.46 -12.57 -5.97
N VAL A 75 -40.69 -11.41 -6.62
CA VAL A 75 -41.97 -10.67 -6.57
C VAL A 75 -42.64 -10.66 -7.94
#